data_AF-A0A531LGV4-F1
#
_entry.id   AF-A0A531LGV4-F1
#
_cell.length_a   1.000
_cell.length_b   1.000
_cell.length_c   1.000
_cell.angle_alpha   90.00
_cell.angle_beta   90.00
_cell.angle_gamma   90.00
#
_symmetry.space_group_name_H-M   'P 1'
#
loop_
_entity.id
_entity.type
_entity.pdbx_description
1 polymer ?
#
loop_
_entity_poly.entity_id
_entity_poly.type
_entity_poly.pdbx_seq_one_letter_code
_entity_poly.pdbx_strand_id
1 'polypeptide(L)'
;IGVEPEAPTEFSLHLRLPGWCRNAALKVNGEAVDLQAVTSDGYAAIRREWRKGDQVELDLEMAIDRLYANPQVRQDIGRVALARGPLIYCVEETDNAGQLHRIALPRTAQIEAHQQPNLLGGVVTLSAVAKKEAFESWDDGLYRTEPPAVEEAKVTAVPYFAWDNRDPGEMLVWLRDS
;
A
#
# COMPACT_ATOMS: atom_id res chain seq x y z
N ILE A 1 -21.18 -0.41 9.95
CA ILE A 1 -21.85 -1.72 10.11
C ILE A 1 -23.15 -1.47 10.87
N GLY A 2 -24.30 -1.79 10.27
CA GLY A 2 -25.59 -1.75 10.98
C GLY A 2 -25.85 -3.08 11.69
N VAL A 3 -26.29 -3.03 12.94
CA VAL A 3 -26.59 -4.21 13.76
C VAL A 3 -28.10 -4.27 13.97
N GLU A 4 -28.72 -5.35 13.49
CA GLU A 4 -30.19 -5.49 13.43
C GLU A 4 -30.66 -6.84 14.01
N PRO A 5 -30.61 -7.05 15.33
CA PRO A 5 -31.18 -8.25 15.92
C PRO A 5 -32.71 -8.17 15.93
N GLU A 6 -33.38 -9.33 15.87
CA GLU A 6 -34.86 -9.43 15.88
C GLU A 6 -35.47 -8.89 17.19
N ALA A 7 -34.78 -9.12 18.30
CA ALA A 7 -35.06 -8.55 19.62
C ALA A 7 -33.75 -8.12 20.28
N PRO A 8 -33.77 -7.19 21.27
CA PRO A 8 -32.57 -6.83 22.02
C PRO A 8 -31.83 -8.06 22.54
N THR A 9 -30.58 -8.24 22.13
CA THR A 9 -29.81 -9.47 22.40
C THR A 9 -28.38 -9.14 22.79
N GLU A 10 -27.89 -9.74 23.87
CA GLU A 10 -26.48 -9.65 24.25
C GLU A 10 -25.62 -10.60 23.43
N PHE A 11 -24.65 -10.06 22.71
CA PHE A 11 -23.60 -10.84 22.06
C PHE A 11 -22.34 -10.01 21.84
N SER A 12 -21.24 -10.69 21.49
CA SER A 12 -19.95 -10.06 21.20
C SER A 12 -19.74 -9.93 19.69
N LEU A 13 -19.60 -8.70 19.20
CA LEU A 13 -19.17 -8.43 17.83
C LEU A 13 -17.64 -8.36 17.79
N HIS A 14 -17.01 -9.23 16.99
CA HIS A 14 -15.56 -9.25 16.81
C HIS A 14 -15.19 -8.57 15.49
N LEU A 15 -14.41 -7.50 15.56
CA LEU A 15 -13.93 -6.77 14.39
C LEU A 15 -12.41 -6.92 14.28
N ARG A 16 -11.92 -7.43 13.15
CA ARG A 16 -10.48 -7.57 12.91
C ARG A 16 -9.85 -6.19 12.78
N LEU A 17 -8.78 -5.95 13.53
CA LEU A 17 -7.86 -4.83 13.34
C LEU A 17 -6.72 -5.34 12.44
N PRO A 18 -6.66 -4.93 11.16
CA PRO A 18 -5.64 -5.44 10.25
C PRO A 18 -4.23 -5.05 10.70
N GLY A 19 -3.28 -5.97 10.63
CA GLY A 19 -1.89 -5.70 11.06
C GLY A 19 -1.17 -4.61 10.27
N TRP A 20 -1.66 -4.20 9.11
CA TRP A 20 -1.16 -3.05 8.36
C TRP A 20 -1.67 -1.70 8.89
N CYS A 21 -2.75 -1.70 9.67
CA CYS A 21 -3.38 -0.47 10.15
C CYS A 21 -2.74 -0.05 11.47
N ARG A 22 -2.04 1.09 11.46
CA ARG A 22 -1.36 1.63 12.66
C ARG A 22 -2.30 2.43 13.55
N ASN A 23 -3.22 3.19 12.92
CA ASN A 23 -4.21 3.99 13.60
C ASN A 23 -5.61 3.53 13.19
N ALA A 24 -6.33 2.98 14.16
CA ALA A 24 -7.74 2.63 14.02
C ALA A 24 -8.56 3.41 15.04
N ALA A 25 -9.79 3.76 14.67
CA ALA A 25 -10.75 4.36 15.60
C ALA A 25 -12.08 3.60 15.50
N LEU A 26 -12.68 3.32 16.65
CA LEU A 26 -13.93 2.57 16.74
C LEU A 26 -14.98 3.41 17.47
N LYS A 27 -16.18 3.47 16.91
CA LYS A 27 -17.35 4.08 17.54
C LYS A 27 -18.54 3.15 17.51
N VAL A 28 -19.38 3.24 18.54
CA VAL A 28 -20.70 2.62 18.59
C VAL A 28 -21.71 3.73 18.85
N ASN A 29 -22.65 3.94 17.91
CA ASN A 29 -23.64 5.01 17.95
C ASN A 29 -23.02 6.42 18.15
N GLY A 30 -21.87 6.66 17.51
CA GLY A 30 -21.13 7.92 17.61
C GLY A 30 -20.24 8.06 18.86
N GLU A 31 -20.38 7.17 19.86
CA GLU A 31 -19.53 7.16 21.05
C GLU A 31 -18.24 6.39 20.81
N ALA A 32 -17.10 6.98 21.18
CA ALA A 32 -15.80 6.36 21.00
C ALA A 32 -15.63 5.15 21.93
N VAL A 33 -15.08 4.07 21.38
CA VAL A 33 -14.70 2.86 22.13
C VAL A 33 -13.19 2.87 22.33
N ASP A 34 -12.74 2.64 23.57
CA ASP A 34 -11.33 2.45 23.86
C ASP A 34 -10.85 1.10 23.28
N LEU A 35 -10.14 1.17 22.15
CA LEU A 35 -9.59 0.01 21.48
C LEU A 35 -8.58 -0.76 22.33
N GLN A 36 -7.84 -0.11 23.23
CA GLN A 36 -6.86 -0.81 24.07
C GLN A 36 -7.56 -1.75 25.06
N ALA A 37 -8.73 -1.36 25.56
CA ALA A 37 -9.50 -2.15 26.52
C ALA A 37 -10.23 -3.35 25.88
N VAL A 38 -10.56 -3.28 24.59
CA VAL A 38 -11.38 -4.29 23.90
C VAL A 38 -10.62 -5.15 22.90
N THR A 39 -9.33 -4.89 22.68
CA THR A 39 -8.53 -5.61 21.67
C THR A 39 -7.80 -6.80 22.28
N SER A 40 -7.95 -7.96 21.65
CA SER A 40 -7.18 -9.17 21.93
C SER A 40 -6.91 -9.91 20.63
N ASP A 41 -5.67 -10.38 20.43
CA ASP A 41 -5.24 -11.18 19.27
C ASP A 41 -5.64 -10.59 17.89
N GLY A 42 -5.58 -9.27 17.76
CA GLY A 42 -5.89 -8.57 16.50
C GLY A 42 -7.38 -8.37 16.22
N TYR A 43 -8.24 -8.59 17.22
CA TYR A 43 -9.68 -8.33 17.14
C TYR A 43 -10.15 -7.42 18.27
N ALA A 44 -10.97 -6.42 17.94
CA ALA A 44 -11.76 -5.67 18.91
C ALA A 44 -13.06 -6.43 19.20
N ALA A 45 -13.27 -6.83 20.46
CA ALA A 45 -14.44 -7.58 20.91
C ALA A 45 -15.42 -6.66 21.66
N ILE A 46 -16.53 -6.31 21.02
CA ILE A 46 -17.54 -5.42 21.57
C ILE A 46 -18.69 -6.26 22.13
N ARG A 47 -18.72 -6.47 23.44
CA ARG A 47 -19.83 -7.16 24.13
C ARG A 47 -20.82 -6.14 24.68
N ARG A 48 -22.07 -6.19 24.22
CA ARG A 48 -23.19 -5.38 24.74
C ARG A 48 -24.53 -6.00 24.35
N GLU A 49 -25.61 -5.49 24.94
CA GLU A 49 -26.95 -5.68 24.41
C GLU A 49 -27.10 -4.83 23.15
N TRP A 50 -27.24 -5.50 22.01
CA TRP A 50 -27.45 -4.85 20.73
C TRP A 50 -28.93 -4.66 20.47
N ARG A 51 -29.29 -3.52 19.88
CA ARG A 51 -30.65 -3.16 19.51
C ARG A 51 -30.72 -2.88 18.02
N LYS A 52 -31.91 -3.06 17.45
CA LYS A 52 -32.16 -2.75 16.04
C LYS A 52 -31.80 -1.29 15.76
N GLY A 53 -30.92 -1.09 14.78
CA GLY A 53 -30.46 0.23 14.36
C GLY A 53 -29.16 0.70 15.03
N ASP A 54 -28.56 -0.11 15.92
CA ASP A 54 -27.22 0.18 16.42
C ASP A 54 -26.22 0.25 15.26
N GLN A 55 -25.30 1.22 15.33
CA GLN A 55 -24.30 1.46 14.30
C GLN A 55 -22.90 1.32 14.88
N VAL A 56 -22.06 0.54 14.20
CA VAL A 56 -20.64 0.41 14.50
C VAL A 56 -19.84 1.01 13.36
N GLU A 57 -18.96 1.96 13.69
CA GLU A 57 -18.08 2.65 12.76
C GLU A 57 -16.63 2.28 13.10
N LEU A 58 -15.93 1.68 12.15
CA LEU A 58 -14.52 1.35 12.26
C LEU A 58 -13.77 2.15 11.19
N ASP A 59 -13.02 3.15 11.62
CA ASP A 59 -12.10 3.91 10.80
C ASP A 59 -10.74 3.20 10.83
N LEU A 60 -10.23 2.89 9.64
CA LEU A 60 -8.93 2.25 9.44
C LEU A 60 -8.09 3.16 8.56
N GLU A 61 -7.04 3.73 9.13
CA GLU A 61 -6.13 4.59 8.39
C GLU A 61 -5.47 3.81 7.25
N MET A 62 -5.72 4.23 6.00
CA MET A 62 -5.07 3.69 4.80
C MET A 62 -3.77 4.43 4.49
N ALA A 63 -2.82 4.35 5.42
CA ALA A 63 -1.48 4.93 5.24
C ALA A 63 -0.75 4.29 4.05
N ILE A 64 0.15 5.05 3.42
CA ILE A 64 1.08 4.54 2.43
C ILE A 64 2.31 4.03 3.18
N ASP A 65 2.59 2.74 3.04
CA ASP A 65 3.71 2.08 3.68
C ASP A 65 4.81 1.73 2.68
N ARG A 66 6.04 1.90 3.12
CA ARG A 66 7.23 1.29 2.51
C ARG A 66 7.49 -0.03 3.22
N LEU A 67 7.40 -1.12 2.50
CA LEU A 67 7.67 -2.45 2.99
C LEU A 67 9.11 -2.85 2.65
N TYR A 68 9.81 -3.37 3.65
CA TYR A 68 11.15 -3.94 3.51
C TYR A 68 11.08 -5.42 3.92
N ALA A 69 11.69 -6.28 3.13
CA ALA A 69 11.76 -7.70 3.44
C ALA A 69 12.71 -7.96 4.62
N ASN A 70 12.54 -9.11 5.28
CA ASN A 70 13.53 -9.60 6.23
C ASN A 70 14.90 -9.69 5.54
N PRO A 71 16.02 -9.25 6.17
CA PRO A 71 17.36 -9.30 5.56
C PRO A 71 17.83 -10.68 5.08
N GLN A 72 17.20 -11.77 5.52
CA GLN A 72 17.47 -13.13 5.01
C GLN A 72 16.90 -13.37 3.60
N VAL A 73 15.96 -12.54 3.14
CA VAL A 73 15.42 -12.56 1.77
C VAL A 73 16.40 -11.84 0.85
N ARG A 74 17.38 -12.60 0.35
CA ARG A 74 18.54 -12.08 -0.39
C ARG A 74 18.15 -11.27 -1.63
N GLN A 75 17.05 -11.64 -2.29
CA GLN A 75 16.56 -11.03 -3.53
C GLN A 75 16.04 -9.60 -3.32
N ASP A 76 15.58 -9.30 -2.10
CA ASP A 76 14.92 -8.04 -1.76
C ASP A 76 15.82 -7.10 -0.92
N ILE A 77 17.09 -7.47 -0.71
CA ILE A 77 18.07 -6.58 -0.10
C ILE A 77 18.25 -5.34 -0.99
N GLY A 78 18.16 -4.16 -0.37
CA GLY A 78 18.24 -2.89 -1.11
C GLY A 78 17.01 -2.63 -1.98
N ARG A 79 15.88 -3.26 -1.67
CA ARG A 79 14.61 -3.05 -2.34
C ARG A 79 13.51 -2.61 -1.38
N VAL A 80 12.50 -1.97 -1.95
CA VAL A 80 11.29 -1.50 -1.27
C VAL A 80 10.05 -1.81 -2.10
N ALA A 81 9.01 -2.30 -1.45
CA ALA A 81 7.67 -2.41 -2.03
C ALA A 81 6.76 -1.35 -1.43
N LEU A 82 5.75 -0.91 -2.19
CA LEU A 82 4.76 0.05 -1.71
C LEU A 82 3.46 -0.68 -1.36
N ALA A 83 2.84 -0.27 -0.26
CA ALA A 83 1.54 -0.74 0.15
C ALA A 83 0.64 0.42 0.55
N ARG A 84 -0.67 0.26 0.36
CA ARG A 84 -1.67 1.16 0.93
C ARG A 84 -2.85 0.34 1.43
N GLY A 85 -3.04 0.33 2.75
CA GLY A 85 -3.98 -0.59 3.37
C GLY A 85 -3.63 -2.06 3.06
N PRO A 86 -4.60 -2.88 2.60
CA PRO A 86 -4.34 -4.29 2.29
C PRO A 86 -3.68 -4.52 0.92
N LEU A 87 -3.47 -3.46 0.11
CA LEU A 87 -3.03 -3.60 -1.27
C LEU A 87 -1.53 -3.38 -1.40
N ILE A 88 -0.87 -4.34 -2.05
CA ILE A 88 0.50 -4.20 -2.56
C ILE A 88 0.44 -3.53 -3.93
N TYR A 89 1.38 -2.64 -4.20
CA TYR A 89 1.49 -1.90 -5.44
C TYR A 89 2.64 -2.42 -6.30
N CYS A 90 2.53 -2.20 -7.61
CA CYS A 90 3.55 -2.50 -8.59
C CYS A 90 3.69 -1.34 -9.59
N VAL A 91 4.84 -1.26 -10.25
CA VAL A 91 5.10 -0.33 -11.34
C VAL A 91 5.07 -1.09 -12.66
N GLU A 92 4.42 -0.51 -13.67
CA GLU A 92 4.31 -1.09 -15.01
C GLU A 92 5.01 -0.19 -16.03
N GLU A 93 5.60 -0.78 -17.07
CA GLU A 93 6.27 -0.05 -18.15
C GLU A 93 5.35 0.99 -18.82
N THR A 94 4.07 0.66 -19.01
CA THR A 94 3.06 1.55 -19.59
C THR A 94 2.92 2.90 -18.86
N ASP A 95 3.29 2.98 -17.57
CA ASP A 95 3.24 4.21 -16.77
C ASP A 95 4.62 4.82 -16.51
N ASN A 96 5.71 4.09 -16.77
CA ASN A 96 7.04 4.35 -16.21
C ASN A 96 8.19 4.24 -17.22
N ALA A 97 8.01 4.70 -18.47
CA ALA A 97 9.07 4.85 -19.48
C ALA A 97 10.07 3.66 -19.60
N GLY A 98 9.60 2.43 -19.38
CA GLY A 98 10.36 1.17 -19.44
C GLY A 98 11.61 1.06 -18.56
N GLN A 99 12.29 -0.09 -18.64
CA GLN A 99 13.57 -0.35 -17.96
C GLN A 99 13.49 -0.10 -16.45
N LEU A 100 12.46 -0.68 -15.84
CA LEU A 100 12.06 -0.44 -14.46
C LEU A 100 13.16 -0.81 -13.47
N HIS A 101 14.03 -1.75 -13.84
CA HIS A 101 15.20 -2.15 -13.06
C HIS A 101 16.22 -1.01 -12.83
N ARG A 102 16.19 0.07 -13.63
CA ARG A 102 17.01 1.28 -13.47
C ARG A 102 16.39 2.30 -12.50
N ILE A 103 15.13 2.11 -12.11
CA ILE A 103 14.41 3.04 -11.21
C ILE A 103 14.73 2.69 -9.76
N ALA A 104 15.14 3.71 -9.01
CA ALA A 104 15.30 3.66 -7.57
C ALA A 104 14.41 4.71 -6.90
N LEU A 105 13.72 4.32 -5.84
CA LEU A 105 12.83 5.19 -5.08
C LEU A 105 13.60 5.73 -3.86
N PRO A 106 13.89 7.04 -3.77
CA PRO A 106 14.54 7.61 -2.59
C PRO A 106 13.73 7.37 -1.33
N ARG A 107 14.38 7.08 -0.20
CA ARG A 107 13.73 6.93 1.12
C ARG A 107 12.99 8.19 1.57
N THR A 108 13.49 9.35 1.14
CA THR A 108 12.92 10.67 1.43
C THR A 108 11.83 11.08 0.44
N ALA A 109 11.60 10.31 -0.63
CA ALA A 109 10.59 10.66 -1.62
C ALA A 109 9.21 10.63 -0.98
N GLN A 110 8.49 11.74 -1.14
CA GLN A 110 7.09 11.84 -0.77
C GLN A 110 6.27 11.02 -1.76
N ILE A 111 5.32 10.23 -1.25
CA ILE A 111 4.45 9.38 -2.04
C ILE A 111 3.03 9.89 -1.87
N GLU A 112 2.38 10.15 -2.99
CA GLU A 112 1.02 10.68 -3.04
C GLU A 112 0.06 9.62 -3.59
N ALA A 113 -1.14 9.56 -3.01
CA ALA A 113 -2.22 8.69 -3.48
C ALA A 113 -3.22 9.49 -4.32
N HIS A 114 -3.60 8.95 -5.48
CA HIS A 114 -4.53 9.61 -6.40
C HIS A 114 -5.67 8.66 -6.77
N GLN A 115 -6.91 9.12 -6.61
CA GLN A 115 -8.09 8.38 -7.08
C GLN A 115 -8.17 8.46 -8.60
N GLN A 116 -8.33 7.30 -9.25
CA GLN A 116 -8.44 7.17 -10.70
C GLN A 116 -9.71 6.38 -11.06
N PRO A 117 -10.90 7.01 -11.06
CA PRO A 117 -12.19 6.33 -11.22
C PRO A 117 -12.36 5.64 -12.58
N ASN A 118 -11.62 6.09 -13.60
CA ASN A 118 -11.73 5.59 -14.98
C ASN A 118 -10.56 4.68 -15.39
N LEU A 119 -9.62 4.41 -14.48
CA LEU A 119 -8.47 3.54 -14.73
C LEU A 119 -8.69 2.20 -14.03
N LEU A 120 -8.53 1.09 -14.75
CA LEU A 120 -8.52 -0.27 -14.19
C LEU A 120 -9.74 -0.59 -13.30
N GLY A 121 -10.93 -0.11 -13.69
CA GLY A 121 -12.17 -0.33 -12.94
C GLY A 121 -12.33 0.55 -11.69
N GLY A 122 -11.51 1.58 -11.53
CA GLY A 122 -11.55 2.50 -10.39
C GLY A 122 -10.52 2.12 -9.32
N VAL A 123 -9.30 2.62 -9.46
CA VAL A 123 -8.18 2.33 -8.55
C VAL A 123 -7.63 3.59 -7.91
N VAL A 124 -6.89 3.41 -6.81
CA VAL A 124 -5.99 4.44 -6.28
C VAL A 124 -4.60 4.15 -6.82
N THR A 125 -3.97 5.11 -7.49
CA THR A 125 -2.55 5.02 -7.88
C THR A 125 -1.67 5.71 -6.85
N LEU A 126 -0.40 5.29 -6.77
CA LEU A 126 0.62 5.99 -5.98
C LEU A 126 1.61 6.66 -6.93
N SER A 127 2.03 7.89 -6.64
CA SER A 127 3.09 8.55 -7.42
C SER A 127 4.16 9.16 -6.54
N ALA A 128 5.39 9.21 -7.05
CA ALA A 128 6.52 9.81 -6.37
C ALA A 128 7.59 10.29 -7.37
N VAL A 129 8.44 11.21 -6.91
CA VAL A 129 9.69 11.54 -7.58
C VAL A 129 10.73 10.48 -7.22
N ALA A 130 11.25 9.82 -8.24
CA ALA A 130 12.23 8.75 -8.19
C ALA A 130 13.52 9.16 -8.91
N LYS A 131 14.49 8.27 -8.89
CA LYS A 131 15.75 8.39 -9.62
C LYS A 131 15.83 7.27 -10.65
N LYS A 132 16.34 7.56 -11.84
CA LYS A 132 16.62 6.56 -12.86
C LYS A 132 18.09 6.68 -13.26
N GLU A 133 18.82 5.58 -13.22
CA GLU A 133 20.18 5.57 -13.80
C GLU A 133 20.07 5.80 -15.30
N ALA A 134 20.88 6.66 -15.90
CA ALA A 134 20.93 6.93 -17.33
C ALA A 134 21.73 5.85 -18.08
N PHE A 135 21.31 5.53 -19.31
CA PHE A 135 22.01 4.59 -20.20
C PHE A 135 22.85 5.29 -21.27
N GLU A 136 22.78 6.62 -21.33
CA GLU A 136 23.60 7.39 -22.26
C GLU A 136 25.10 7.10 -22.03
N SER A 137 25.86 7.02 -23.14
CA SER A 137 27.31 6.78 -23.14
C SER A 137 27.76 5.40 -22.63
N TRP A 138 26.98 4.36 -22.87
CA TRP A 138 27.36 2.95 -22.65
C TRP A 138 27.62 2.19 -23.97
N ASP A 139 27.81 2.91 -25.08
CA ASP A 139 27.93 2.33 -26.43
C ASP A 139 29.19 1.47 -26.65
N ASP A 140 30.26 1.72 -25.87
CA ASP A 140 31.59 1.14 -26.10
C ASP A 140 32.03 0.09 -25.05
N GLY A 141 31.14 -0.41 -24.19
CA GLY A 141 31.53 -1.48 -23.26
C GLY A 141 30.50 -1.90 -22.22
N LEU A 142 30.65 -3.13 -21.71
CA LEU A 142 29.78 -3.70 -20.66
C LEU A 142 30.19 -3.28 -19.23
N TYR A 143 31.43 -2.81 -19.04
CA TYR A 143 31.99 -2.50 -17.73
C TYR A 143 32.79 -1.20 -17.78
N ARG A 144 32.66 -0.38 -16.74
CA ARG A 144 33.46 0.84 -16.53
C ARG A 144 33.67 1.10 -15.05
N THR A 145 34.61 1.97 -14.71
CA THR A 145 34.94 2.33 -13.31
C THR A 145 34.08 3.45 -12.74
N GLU A 146 33.33 4.16 -13.58
CA GLU A 146 32.46 5.28 -13.20
C GLU A 146 30.99 4.82 -13.08
N PRO A 147 30.25 5.25 -12.04
CA PRO A 147 28.83 4.90 -11.92
C PRO A 147 27.99 5.49 -13.07
N PRO A 148 26.80 4.93 -13.35
CA PRO A 148 25.80 5.59 -14.19
C PRO A 148 25.50 7.01 -13.70
N ALA A 149 25.31 7.95 -14.65
CA ALA A 149 24.65 9.20 -14.31
C ALA A 149 23.22 8.90 -13.82
N VAL A 150 22.65 9.77 -12.99
CA VAL A 150 21.30 9.58 -12.44
C VAL A 150 20.46 10.80 -12.78
N GLU A 151 19.30 10.55 -13.34
CA GLU A 151 18.29 11.55 -13.68
C GLU A 151 17.06 11.41 -12.78
N GLU A 152 16.30 12.49 -12.67
CA GLU A 152 15.01 12.47 -12.02
C GLU A 152 13.99 11.75 -12.90
N ALA A 153 13.15 10.91 -12.29
CA ALA A 153 12.05 10.25 -12.97
C ALA A 153 10.79 10.33 -12.12
N LYS A 154 9.62 10.38 -12.76
CA LYS A 154 8.35 10.18 -12.05
C LYS A 154 8.03 8.69 -12.07
N VAL A 155 7.67 8.14 -10.91
CA VAL A 155 7.15 6.77 -10.81
C VAL A 155 5.66 6.82 -10.49
N THR A 156 4.89 5.99 -11.19
CA THR A 156 3.47 5.74 -10.92
C THR A 156 3.27 4.25 -10.69
N ALA A 157 2.69 3.90 -9.56
CA ALA A 157 2.37 2.53 -9.18
C ALA A 157 0.87 2.30 -9.15
N VAL A 158 0.43 1.13 -9.57
CA VAL A 158 -0.95 0.66 -9.50
C VAL A 158 -1.06 -0.55 -8.56
N PRO A 159 -2.27 -0.89 -8.06
CA PRO A 159 -2.45 -2.11 -7.28
C PRO A 159 -2.01 -3.36 -8.07
N TYR A 160 -1.23 -4.25 -7.43
CA TYR A 160 -0.63 -5.42 -8.08
C TYR A 160 -1.65 -6.32 -8.78
N PHE A 161 -2.86 -6.48 -8.22
CA PHE A 161 -3.90 -7.31 -8.83
C PHE A 161 -4.39 -6.79 -10.19
N ALA A 162 -4.14 -5.50 -10.50
CA ALA A 162 -4.63 -4.83 -11.69
C ALA A 162 -3.60 -4.74 -12.83
N TRP A 163 -2.37 -5.23 -12.61
CA TRP A 163 -1.34 -5.36 -13.64
C TRP A 163 -1.81 -6.23 -14.82
N ASP A 164 -1.22 -6.01 -15.99
CA ASP A 164 -1.40 -6.83 -17.21
C ASP A 164 -2.81 -6.79 -17.81
N ASN A 165 -3.52 -5.69 -17.54
CA ASN A 165 -4.81 -5.37 -18.13
C ASN A 165 -4.72 -4.22 -19.16
N ARG A 166 -3.50 -3.85 -19.56
CA ARG A 166 -3.17 -2.74 -20.47
C ARG A 166 -2.14 -3.21 -21.51
N ASP A 167 -1.21 -2.34 -21.90
CA ASP A 167 -0.16 -2.70 -22.86
C ASP A 167 0.85 -3.68 -22.23
N PRO A 168 1.33 -4.68 -22.98
CA PRO A 168 2.33 -5.61 -22.50
C PRO A 168 3.66 -4.88 -22.23
N GLY A 169 4.34 -5.24 -21.13
CA GLY A 169 5.62 -4.64 -20.76
C GLY A 169 6.17 -5.13 -19.43
N GLU A 170 7.27 -4.52 -18.99
CA GLU A 170 7.91 -4.80 -17.70
C GLU A 170 6.98 -4.53 -16.50
N MET A 171 7.18 -5.26 -15.40
CA MET A 171 6.54 -4.98 -14.11
C MET A 171 7.50 -5.27 -12.95
N LEU A 172 7.49 -4.41 -11.93
CA LEU A 172 8.18 -4.65 -10.65
C LEU A 172 7.28 -4.33 -9.45
N VAL A 173 7.28 -5.23 -8.46
CA VAL A 173 6.76 -4.95 -7.10
C VAL A 173 7.85 -4.32 -6.23
N TRP A 174 9.05 -4.89 -6.30
CA TRP A 174 10.20 -4.48 -5.48
C TRP A 174 11.13 -3.56 -6.26
N LEU A 175 10.97 -2.25 -6.03
CA LEU A 175 11.82 -1.20 -6.57
C LEU A 175 13.16 -1.15 -5.83
N ARG A 176 14.20 -0.61 -6.47
CA ARG A 176 15.46 -0.33 -5.77
C ARG A 176 15.21 0.77 -4.73
N ASP A 177 15.79 0.61 -3.56
CA ASP A 177 15.80 1.60 -2.48
C ASP A 177 17.04 2.48 -2.60
N SER A 178 16.92 3.80 -2.34
CA SER A 178 18.05 4.75 -2.45
C SER A 178 18.04 5.90 -1.46
#